data_AF-A0A9R0VRQ1-F1
#
_entry.id   AF-A0A9R0VRQ1-F1
#
_cell.length_a   1.000
_cell.length_b   1.000
_cell.length_c   1.000
_cell.angle_alpha   90.00
_cell.angle_beta   90.00
_cell.angle_gamma   90.00
#
_symmetry.space_group_name_H-M   'P 1'
#
loop_
_entity.id
_entity.type
_entity.pdbx_description
1 polymer ?
#
loop_
_entity_poly.entity_id
_entity_poly.type
_entity_poly.pdbx_seq_one_letter_code
_entity_poly.pdbx_strand_id
1 'polypeptide(L)'
;MKRNVMEFFALPLAEKAALAQEPGGVEGYGQAFVVSEEQTLDWADMLFLLTQPPSYRDLHLWPSRPSTFKNCLESYSVEVQRVAGELLGAMAENLGVRDHSDLTRLAASQSVRMNYYPPCPEAHVDRMLGLSPHSDAVGLTLEIVGEEEPRYRSVSVEEYTKLVFSSKLDGKSIMDAMKIN
;
A
#
# COMPACT_ATOMS: atom_id res chain seq x y z
N MET A 1 2.96 -15.17 -4.45
CA MET A 1 2.72 -13.76 -4.80
C MET A 1 4.00 -12.98 -5.09
N LYS A 2 4.94 -12.84 -4.14
CA LYS A 2 6.20 -12.06 -4.30
C LYS A 2 6.86 -12.14 -5.69
N ARG A 3 7.17 -13.35 -6.17
CA ARG A 3 7.78 -13.57 -7.49
C ARG A 3 6.98 -12.95 -8.65
N ASN A 4 5.66 -13.15 -8.67
CA ASN A 4 4.80 -12.59 -9.71
C ASN A 4 4.83 -11.05 -9.71
N VAL A 5 4.88 -10.43 -8.52
CA VAL A 5 5.01 -8.98 -8.37
C VAL A 5 6.35 -8.49 -8.91
N MET A 6 7.46 -9.15 -8.53
CA MET A 6 8.80 -8.80 -9.02
C MET A 6 8.90 -8.92 -10.55
N GLU A 7 8.40 -10.02 -11.12
CA GLU A 7 8.39 -10.24 -12.56
C GLU A 7 7.54 -9.21 -13.30
N PHE A 8 6.39 -8.81 -12.73
CA PHE A 8 5.57 -7.72 -13.27
C PHE A 8 6.33 -6.39 -13.31
N PHE A 9 6.96 -5.98 -12.20
CA PHE A 9 7.67 -4.70 -12.15
C PHE A 9 8.93 -4.67 -13.02
N ALA A 10 9.50 -5.83 -13.35
CA ALA A 10 10.59 -6.01 -14.29
C ALA A 10 10.17 -5.93 -15.77
N LEU A 11 8.87 -5.90 -16.07
CA LEU A 11 8.39 -5.71 -17.45
C LEU A 11 8.74 -4.32 -17.99
N PRO A 12 8.84 -4.17 -19.33
CA PRO A 12 8.98 -2.87 -19.97
C PRO A 12 7.88 -1.90 -19.53
N LEU A 13 8.21 -0.61 -19.45
CA LEU A 13 7.25 0.43 -19.04
C LEU A 13 5.96 0.39 -19.88
N ALA A 14 6.06 0.14 -21.19
CA ALA A 14 4.89 0.05 -22.06
C ALA A 14 3.90 -1.06 -21.64
N GLU A 15 4.40 -2.20 -21.15
CA GLU A 15 3.54 -3.28 -20.65
C GLU A 15 2.89 -2.92 -19.32
N LYS A 16 3.62 -2.23 -18.42
CA LYS A 16 3.07 -1.76 -17.13
C LYS A 16 2.07 -0.63 -17.31
N ALA A 17 2.38 0.33 -18.18
CA ALA A 17 1.55 1.48 -18.50
C ALA A 17 0.28 1.12 -19.27
N ALA A 18 0.20 -0.07 -19.87
CA ALA A 18 -1.05 -0.59 -20.41
C ALA A 18 -2.12 -0.84 -19.33
N LEU A 19 -1.71 -0.92 -18.06
CA LEU A 19 -2.59 -1.06 -16.90
C LEU A 19 -2.71 0.26 -16.12
N ALA A 20 -2.37 1.39 -16.74
CA ALA A 20 -2.32 2.68 -16.05
C ALA A 20 -3.67 3.06 -15.43
N GLN A 21 -3.60 3.76 -14.29
CA GLN A 21 -4.78 4.36 -13.68
C GLN A 21 -5.47 5.33 -14.66
N GLU A 22 -6.79 5.23 -14.79
CA GLU A 22 -7.59 6.16 -15.58
C GLU A 22 -7.97 7.40 -14.76
N PRO A 23 -8.24 8.56 -15.40
CA PRO A 23 -8.71 9.75 -14.70
C PRO A 23 -9.95 9.48 -13.85
N GLY A 24 -9.87 9.75 -12.54
CA GLY A 24 -10.94 9.50 -11.57
C GLY A 24 -10.99 8.07 -11.02
N GLY A 25 -10.17 7.16 -11.53
CA GLY A 25 -9.97 5.82 -10.98
C GLY A 25 -8.86 5.78 -9.93
N VAL A 26 -8.92 4.78 -9.06
CA VAL A 26 -7.86 4.48 -8.06
C VAL A 26 -7.09 3.20 -8.37
N GLU A 27 -7.67 2.31 -9.19
CA GLU A 27 -7.06 1.04 -9.61
C GLU A 27 -6.16 1.22 -10.83
N GLY A 28 -5.11 0.40 -10.90
CA GLY A 28 -4.14 0.40 -11.98
C GLY A 28 -2.72 0.72 -11.52
N TYR A 29 -1.82 0.77 -12.50
CA TYR A 29 -0.42 1.15 -12.37
C TYR A 29 -0.28 2.68 -12.39
N GLY A 30 0.41 3.26 -11.42
CA GLY A 30 0.54 4.71 -11.32
C GLY A 30 0.97 5.18 -9.94
N GLN A 31 0.67 6.43 -9.62
CA GLN A 31 0.90 7.05 -8.32
C GLN A 31 -0.43 7.36 -7.66
N ALA A 32 -0.53 7.14 -6.36
CA ALA A 32 -1.75 7.50 -5.63
C ALA A 32 -1.85 9.03 -5.46
N PHE A 33 -3.01 9.61 -5.85
CA PHE A 33 -3.44 10.95 -5.47
C PHE A 33 -2.46 12.09 -5.84
N VAL A 34 -2.11 12.23 -7.12
CA VAL A 34 -1.44 13.44 -7.62
C VAL A 34 -2.47 14.56 -7.77
N VAL A 35 -2.42 15.57 -6.91
CA VAL A 35 -3.44 16.63 -6.76
C VAL A 35 -2.94 18.04 -7.12
N SER A 36 -1.63 18.27 -7.22
CA SER A 36 -1.07 19.55 -7.69
C SER A 36 0.34 19.40 -8.31
N GLU A 37 0.80 20.42 -9.04
CA GLU A 37 2.14 20.43 -9.66
C GLU A 37 3.27 20.60 -8.63
N GLU A 38 2.97 21.20 -7.47
CA GLU A 38 3.92 21.42 -6.38
C GLU A 38 4.02 20.22 -5.43
N GLN A 39 3.24 19.16 -5.66
CA GLN A 39 3.25 17.99 -4.81
C GLN A 39 4.56 17.22 -4.94
N THR A 40 5.23 17.01 -3.81
CA THR A 40 6.33 16.04 -3.73
C THR A 40 5.79 14.64 -3.97
N LEU A 41 6.34 13.95 -4.96
CA LEU A 41 5.98 12.57 -5.28
C LEU A 41 6.89 11.59 -4.54
N ASP A 42 6.31 10.45 -4.20
CA ASP A 42 7.02 9.32 -3.63
C ASP A 42 7.89 8.62 -4.69
N TRP A 43 9.07 8.15 -4.27
CA TRP A 43 10.00 7.40 -5.10
C TRP A 43 9.63 5.92 -5.14
N ALA A 44 8.44 5.63 -5.67
CA ALA A 44 7.92 4.27 -5.76
C ALA A 44 6.97 4.16 -6.94
N ASP A 45 7.04 3.08 -7.71
CA ASP A 45 5.93 2.69 -8.57
C ASP A 45 4.89 1.92 -7.74
N MET A 46 3.61 2.03 -8.08
CA MET A 46 2.59 1.16 -7.49
C MET A 46 1.59 0.59 -8.48
N LEU A 47 1.06 -0.59 -8.16
CA LEU A 47 -0.12 -1.20 -8.77
C LEU A 47 -1.16 -1.40 -7.67
N PHE A 48 -2.34 -0.79 -7.83
CA PHE A 48 -3.45 -0.90 -6.90
C PHE A 48 -4.60 -1.67 -7.54
N LEU A 49 -5.12 -2.69 -6.87
CA LEU A 49 -6.21 -3.53 -7.38
C LEU A 49 -7.22 -3.83 -6.28
N LEU A 50 -8.51 -3.74 -6.60
CA LEU A 50 -9.58 -4.29 -5.76
C LEU A 50 -9.64 -5.80 -5.97
N THR A 51 -9.70 -6.54 -4.86
CA THR A 51 -9.62 -8.01 -4.86
C THR A 51 -10.83 -8.67 -4.21
N GLN A 52 -11.47 -8.02 -3.24
CA GLN A 52 -12.71 -8.52 -2.61
C GLN A 52 -13.75 -7.41 -2.42
N PRO A 53 -15.06 -7.74 -2.53
CA PRO A 53 -15.59 -9.02 -3.04
C PRO A 53 -15.25 -9.24 -4.52
N PRO A 54 -15.40 -10.45 -5.09
CA PRO A 54 -15.07 -10.72 -6.49
C PRO A 54 -15.79 -9.82 -7.49
N SER A 55 -16.97 -9.30 -7.13
CA SER A 55 -17.76 -8.36 -7.92
C SER A 55 -17.11 -6.99 -8.10
N TYR A 56 -16.10 -6.64 -7.30
CA TYR A 56 -15.37 -5.37 -7.44
C TYR A 56 -14.16 -5.47 -8.36
N ARG A 57 -13.79 -6.68 -8.80
CA ARG A 57 -12.58 -6.89 -9.58
C ARG A 57 -12.76 -6.39 -11.01
N ASP A 58 -11.92 -5.45 -11.41
CA ASP A 58 -11.70 -5.20 -12.84
C ASP A 58 -10.55 -6.06 -13.37
N LEU A 59 -10.90 -7.18 -14.02
CA LEU A 59 -9.92 -8.13 -14.54
C LEU A 59 -9.12 -7.61 -15.75
N HIS A 60 -9.54 -6.49 -16.36
CA HIS A 60 -8.73 -5.79 -17.38
C HIS A 60 -7.47 -5.20 -16.78
N LEU A 61 -7.56 -4.66 -15.55
CA LEU A 61 -6.44 -4.07 -14.82
C LEU A 61 -5.51 -5.12 -14.18
N TRP A 62 -5.93 -6.38 -14.15
CA TRP A 62 -5.11 -7.47 -13.61
C TRP A 62 -4.02 -7.87 -14.61
N PRO A 63 -2.73 -7.89 -14.23
CA PRO A 63 -1.64 -8.29 -15.11
C PRO A 63 -1.86 -9.68 -15.71
N SER A 64 -1.70 -9.77 -17.03
CA SER A 64 -1.67 -11.06 -17.74
C SER A 64 -0.26 -11.64 -17.83
N ARG A 65 0.75 -10.86 -17.43
CA ARG A 65 2.16 -11.22 -17.39
C ARG A 65 2.73 -10.90 -16.01
N PRO A 66 3.40 -11.85 -15.34
CA PRO A 66 3.51 -13.27 -15.71
C PRO A 66 2.15 -13.99 -15.80
N SER A 67 2.07 -15.06 -16.58
CA SER A 67 0.80 -15.77 -16.85
C SER A 67 0.15 -16.36 -15.60
N THR A 68 0.93 -16.56 -14.53
CA THR A 68 0.46 -17.04 -13.24
C THR A 68 -0.08 -15.94 -12.32
N PHE A 69 0.04 -14.66 -12.71
CA PHE A 69 -0.25 -13.53 -11.83
C PHE A 69 -1.69 -13.54 -11.32
N LYS A 70 -2.67 -13.63 -12.23
CA LYS A 70 -4.10 -13.56 -11.87
C LYS A 70 -4.50 -14.66 -10.88
N ASN A 71 -4.18 -15.92 -11.21
CA ASN A 71 -4.49 -17.06 -10.35
C ASN A 71 -3.77 -16.96 -9.00
N CYS A 72 -2.51 -16.51 -8.99
CA CYS A 72 -1.76 -16.32 -7.77
C CYS A 72 -2.35 -15.21 -6.89
N LEU A 73 -2.79 -14.09 -7.48
CA LEU A 73 -3.41 -12.98 -6.77
C LEU A 73 -4.77 -13.39 -6.19
N GLU A 74 -5.55 -14.15 -6.94
CA GLU A 74 -6.83 -14.67 -6.47
C GLU A 74 -6.66 -15.60 -5.26
N SER A 75 -5.79 -16.61 -5.34
CA SER A 75 -5.54 -17.51 -4.21
C SER A 75 -4.95 -16.75 -3.01
N TYR A 76 -4.05 -15.80 -3.25
CA TYR A 76 -3.48 -14.95 -2.21
C TYR A 76 -4.55 -14.10 -1.52
N SER A 77 -5.41 -13.46 -2.29
CA SER A 77 -6.50 -12.61 -1.78
C SER A 77 -7.44 -13.37 -0.84
N VAL A 78 -7.84 -14.59 -1.22
CA VAL A 78 -8.71 -15.45 -0.41
C VAL A 78 -8.06 -15.80 0.92
N GLU A 79 -6.79 -16.24 0.92
CA GLU A 79 -6.09 -16.58 2.16
C GLU A 79 -5.85 -15.35 3.06
N VAL A 80 -5.48 -14.20 2.48
CA VAL A 80 -5.33 -12.96 3.24
C VAL A 80 -6.65 -12.52 3.85
N GLN A 81 -7.77 -12.66 3.13
CA GLN A 81 -9.09 -12.31 3.65
C GLN A 81 -9.49 -13.24 4.81
N ARG A 82 -9.19 -14.54 4.71
CA ARG A 82 -9.42 -15.50 5.80
C ARG A 82 -8.61 -15.13 7.05
N VAL A 83 -7.30 -14.88 6.89
CA VAL A 83 -6.41 -14.50 8.01
C VAL A 83 -6.84 -13.18 8.63
N ALA A 84 -7.20 -12.18 7.83
CA ALA A 84 -7.70 -10.90 8.33
C ALA A 84 -9.00 -11.07 9.13
N GLY A 85 -9.93 -11.91 8.66
CA GLY A 85 -11.15 -12.24 9.38
C GLY A 85 -10.90 -12.91 10.73
N GLU A 86 -9.97 -13.87 10.78
CA GLU A 86 -9.58 -14.56 12.02
C GLU A 86 -8.93 -13.60 13.02
N LEU A 87 -8.03 -12.72 12.56
CA LEU A 87 -7.38 -11.71 13.41
C LEU A 87 -8.39 -10.70 13.96
N LEU A 88 -9.29 -10.19 13.13
CA LEU A 88 -10.34 -9.26 13.56
C LEU A 88 -11.31 -9.92 14.55
N GLY A 89 -11.63 -11.20 14.35
CA GLY A 89 -12.42 -11.99 15.32
C GLY A 89 -11.71 -12.11 16.67
N ALA A 90 -10.43 -12.47 16.67
CA ALA A 90 -9.63 -12.56 17.90
C ALA A 90 -9.50 -11.21 18.63
N MET A 91 -9.31 -10.11 17.89
CA MET A 91 -9.31 -8.75 18.45
C MET A 91 -10.66 -8.40 19.08
N ALA A 92 -11.76 -8.77 18.43
CA ALA A 92 -13.11 -8.54 18.92
C ALA A 92 -13.37 -9.28 20.24
N GLU A 93 -12.98 -10.55 20.31
CA GLU A 93 -13.08 -11.37 21.53
C GLU A 93 -12.28 -10.75 22.68
N ASN A 94 -11.04 -10.32 22.42
CA ASN A 94 -10.18 -9.68 23.42
C ASN A 94 -10.82 -8.38 23.97
N LEU A 95 -11.48 -7.61 23.10
CA LEU A 95 -12.19 -6.39 23.47
C LEU A 95 -13.59 -6.64 24.07
N GLY A 96 -14.02 -7.90 24.20
CA GLY A 96 -15.32 -8.27 24.76
C GLY A 96 -16.52 -7.99 23.84
N VAL A 97 -16.28 -7.83 22.53
CA VAL A 97 -17.32 -7.61 21.52
C VAL A 97 -18.02 -8.93 21.19
N ARG A 98 -19.27 -9.06 21.64
CA ARG A 98 -20.04 -10.33 21.53
C ARG A 98 -20.57 -10.61 20.13
N ASP A 99 -20.96 -9.57 19.38
CA ASP A 99 -21.37 -9.66 17.98
C ASP A 99 -20.35 -8.90 17.14
N HIS A 100 -19.44 -9.64 16.51
CA HIS A 100 -18.39 -9.10 15.65
C HIS A 100 -18.69 -9.33 14.17
N SER A 101 -19.96 -9.59 13.83
CA SER A 101 -20.40 -9.67 12.43
C SER A 101 -20.16 -8.36 11.69
N ASP A 102 -20.24 -7.21 12.36
CA ASP A 102 -19.87 -5.91 11.78
C ASP A 102 -18.34 -5.71 11.63
N LEU A 103 -17.52 -6.33 12.48
CA LEU A 103 -16.06 -6.30 12.32
C LEU A 103 -15.61 -7.19 11.14
N THR A 104 -16.28 -8.32 10.92
CA THR A 104 -16.04 -9.13 9.70
C THR A 104 -16.49 -8.42 8.43
N ARG A 105 -17.44 -7.46 8.51
CA ARG A 105 -17.73 -6.56 7.38
C ARG A 105 -16.58 -5.61 7.04
N LEU A 106 -15.70 -5.25 7.99
CA LEU A 106 -14.48 -4.49 7.68
C LEU A 106 -13.53 -5.29 6.77
N ALA A 107 -13.55 -6.62 6.85
CA ALA A 107 -12.84 -7.50 5.93
C ALA A 107 -13.64 -7.82 4.64
N ALA A 108 -14.85 -7.27 4.46
CA ALA A 108 -15.68 -7.56 3.29
C ALA A 108 -15.13 -6.90 2.01
N SER A 109 -14.47 -5.74 2.15
CA SER A 109 -13.76 -5.09 1.05
C SER A 109 -12.26 -5.27 1.23
N GLN A 110 -11.57 -5.69 0.17
CA GLN A 110 -10.12 -5.86 0.17
C GLN A 110 -9.54 -5.25 -1.10
N SER A 111 -8.43 -4.54 -0.92
CA SER A 111 -7.56 -4.08 -1.99
C SER A 111 -6.15 -4.55 -1.74
N VAL A 112 -5.38 -4.75 -2.81
CA VAL A 112 -3.94 -5.03 -2.75
C VAL A 112 -3.20 -3.88 -3.40
N ARG A 113 -2.30 -3.27 -2.62
CA ARG A 113 -1.33 -2.28 -3.11
C ARG A 113 0.03 -2.95 -3.22
N MET A 114 0.58 -3.00 -4.43
CA MET A 114 1.92 -3.53 -4.68
C MET A 114 2.84 -2.35 -4.92
N ASN A 115 3.83 -2.15 -4.05
CA ASN A 115 4.79 -1.06 -4.14
C ASN A 115 6.13 -1.59 -4.64
N TYR A 116 6.76 -0.85 -5.55
CA TYR A 116 8.11 -1.12 -6.04
C TYR A 116 8.98 0.12 -5.87
N TYR A 117 10.04 -0.01 -5.08
CA TYR A 117 10.96 1.08 -4.77
C TYR A 117 12.24 0.87 -5.59
N PRO A 118 12.39 1.51 -6.77
CA PRO A 118 13.60 1.36 -7.58
C PRO A 118 14.81 1.95 -6.85
N PRO A 119 16.03 1.42 -7.09
CA PRO A 119 17.25 2.03 -6.58
C PRO A 119 17.32 3.51 -6.97
N CYS A 120 17.54 4.38 -5.97
CA CYS A 120 17.68 5.81 -6.19
C CYS A 120 19.17 6.18 -6.28
N PRO A 121 19.66 6.69 -7.43
CA PRO A 121 21.05 7.16 -7.57
C PRO A 121 21.41 8.28 -6.59
N GLU A 122 20.41 9.07 -6.23
CA GLU A 122 20.48 10.19 -5.30
C GLU A 122 19.97 9.81 -3.90
N ALA A 123 19.96 8.53 -3.51
CA ALA A 123 19.51 8.12 -2.17
C ALA A 123 20.26 8.82 -1.02
N HIS A 124 21.44 9.37 -1.29
CA HIS A 124 22.26 10.17 -0.37
C HIS A 124 21.86 11.65 -0.31
N VAL A 125 20.95 12.11 -1.18
CA VAL A 125 20.34 13.42 -1.16
C VAL A 125 19.05 13.27 -0.36
N ASP A 126 19.00 13.85 0.84
CA ASP A 126 17.96 13.70 1.88
C ASP A 126 16.55 14.23 1.49
N ARG A 127 16.11 14.02 0.24
CA ARG A 127 14.91 14.63 -0.36
C ARG A 127 13.92 13.63 -0.94
N MET A 128 14.23 12.33 -0.99
CA MET A 128 13.35 11.32 -1.57
C MET A 128 12.87 10.33 -0.50
N LEU A 129 11.57 10.09 -0.46
CA LEU A 129 10.96 9.04 0.35
C LEU A 129 10.39 7.98 -0.56
N GLY A 130 10.51 6.70 -0.19
CA GLY A 130 9.82 5.63 -0.90
C GLY A 130 8.30 5.73 -0.73
N LEU A 131 7.83 6.06 0.47
CA LEU A 131 6.42 6.30 0.76
C LEU A 131 6.31 7.38 1.83
N SER A 132 5.50 8.40 1.57
CA SER A 132 5.34 9.53 2.48
C SER A 132 4.72 9.10 3.83
N PRO A 133 5.02 9.80 4.94
CA PRO A 133 4.49 9.45 6.24
C PRO A 133 2.96 9.52 6.29
N HIS A 134 2.33 8.43 6.72
CA HIS A 134 0.88 8.31 6.78
C HIS A 134 0.45 7.32 7.87
N SER A 135 -0.85 7.34 8.16
CA SER A 135 -1.57 6.24 8.80
C SER A 135 -2.49 5.61 7.78
N ASP A 136 -2.58 4.29 7.76
CA ASP A 136 -3.53 3.60 6.89
C ASP A 136 -4.97 4.01 7.19
N ALA A 137 -5.74 4.29 6.13
CA ALA A 137 -7.15 4.65 6.23
C ALA A 137 -8.08 3.42 6.27
N VAL A 138 -7.52 2.21 6.35
CA VAL A 138 -8.24 0.93 6.35
C VAL A 138 -8.27 0.32 7.76
N GLY A 139 -9.11 -0.69 7.96
CA GLY A 139 -9.26 -1.34 9.27
C GLY A 139 -8.06 -2.21 9.67
N LEU A 140 -7.50 -2.99 8.73
CA LEU A 140 -6.35 -3.85 8.95
C LEU A 140 -5.51 -3.99 7.67
N THR A 141 -4.21 -3.80 7.81
CA THR A 141 -3.24 -4.04 6.73
C THR A 141 -2.38 -5.25 7.06
N LEU A 142 -2.25 -6.17 6.12
CA LEU A 142 -1.33 -7.30 6.19
C LEU A 142 -0.23 -7.09 5.14
N GLU A 143 0.97 -6.75 5.60
CA GLU A 143 2.09 -6.42 4.73
C GLU A 143 3.01 -7.64 4.51
N ILE A 144 3.47 -7.78 3.27
CA ILE A 144 4.54 -8.71 2.91
C ILE A 144 5.69 -7.92 2.28
N VAL A 145 6.80 -7.88 2.99
CA VAL A 145 8.06 -7.24 2.57
C VAL A 145 8.85 -8.14 1.61
N GLY A 146 9.78 -7.54 0.85
CA GLY A 146 10.68 -8.23 -0.08
C GLY A 146 11.66 -9.21 0.58
N GLU A 147 12.77 -9.51 -0.08
CA GLU A 147 13.84 -10.33 0.50
C GLU A 147 14.88 -9.49 1.27
N GLU A 148 14.95 -8.19 1.01
CA GLU A 148 15.80 -7.25 1.74
C GLU A 148 15.21 -6.89 3.11
N GLU A 149 16.06 -6.42 4.02
CA GLU A 149 15.61 -5.92 5.32
C GLU A 149 14.62 -4.77 5.12
N PRO A 150 13.44 -4.82 5.76
CA PRO A 150 12.46 -3.74 5.65
C PRO A 150 13.02 -2.43 6.18
N ARG A 151 12.90 -1.38 5.37
CA ARG A 151 13.28 -0.02 5.75
C ARG A 151 12.03 0.82 5.94
N TYR A 152 11.51 0.83 7.16
CA TYR A 152 10.42 1.70 7.57
C TYR A 152 10.68 2.25 8.97
N ARG A 153 10.06 3.39 9.29
CA ARG A 153 10.03 3.95 10.63
C ARG A 153 8.60 4.05 11.11
N SER A 154 8.30 3.38 12.22
CA SER A 154 7.03 3.53 12.92
C SER A 154 7.14 4.61 13.98
N VAL A 155 6.10 5.44 14.10
CA VAL A 155 6.00 6.51 15.08
C VAL A 155 4.64 6.39 15.75
N SER A 156 4.57 6.60 17.06
CA SER A 156 3.28 6.59 17.76
C SER A 156 2.40 7.74 17.29
N VAL A 157 1.07 7.60 17.39
CA VAL A 157 0.14 8.69 17.04
C VAL A 157 0.43 9.95 17.87
N GLU A 158 0.78 9.78 19.15
CA GLU A 158 1.15 10.89 20.04
C GLU A 158 2.41 11.61 19.55
N GLU A 159 3.46 10.87 19.23
CA GLU A 159 4.72 11.44 18.74
C GLU A 159 4.54 12.07 17.35
N TYR A 160 3.80 11.42 16.45
CA TYR A 160 3.44 11.96 15.14
C TYR A 160 2.73 13.31 15.30
N THR A 161 1.73 13.37 16.19
CA THR A 161 0.97 14.59 16.47
C THR A 161 1.88 15.70 16.99
N LYS A 162 2.76 15.39 17.97
CA LYS A 162 3.74 16.35 18.48
C LYS A 162 4.66 16.87 17.37
N LEU A 163 5.17 15.99 16.50
CA LEU A 163 6.04 16.35 15.38
C LEU A 163 5.35 17.25 14.37
N VAL A 164 4.08 16.96 14.01
CA VAL A 164 3.30 17.81 13.09
C VAL A 164 3.19 19.24 13.62
N PHE A 165 2.83 19.39 14.89
CA PHE A 165 2.62 20.71 15.47
C PHE A 165 3.94 21.45 15.71
N SER A 166 4.98 20.78 16.23
CA SER A 166 6.27 21.43 16.47
C SER A 166 6.97 21.84 15.18
N SER A 167 6.95 21.00 14.14
CA SER A 167 7.58 21.32 12.86
C SER A 167 6.94 22.56 12.21
N LYS A 168 5.60 22.67 12.27
CA LYS A 168 4.88 23.86 11.79
C LYS A 168 5.25 25.12 12.58
N LEU A 169 5.38 25.04 13.90
CA LEU A 169 5.78 26.17 14.74
C LEU A 169 7.21 26.64 14.43
N ASP A 170 8.12 25.71 14.15
CA ASP A 170 9.53 25.99 13.85
C ASP A 170 9.78 26.38 12.38
N GLY A 171 8.74 26.41 11.54
CA GLY A 171 8.90 26.62 10.09
C GLY A 171 9.66 25.51 9.37
N LYS A 172 9.69 24.30 9.96
CA LYS A 172 10.39 23.11 9.44
C LYS A 172 9.42 22.16 8.76
N SER A 173 9.93 21.37 7.82
CA SER A 173 9.17 20.28 7.23
C SER A 173 9.13 19.10 8.19
N ILE A 174 7.96 18.53 8.44
CA ILE A 174 7.82 17.27 9.18
C ILE A 174 8.60 16.13 8.51
N MET A 175 8.79 16.22 7.19
CA MET A 175 9.53 15.24 6.40
C MET A 175 10.98 15.13 6.87
N ASP A 176 11.58 16.22 7.36
CA ASP A 176 12.94 16.19 7.91
C ASP A 176 13.06 15.34 9.17
N ALA A 177 12.00 15.31 9.98
CA ALA A 177 11.98 14.54 11.22
C ALA A 177 11.60 13.07 11.01
N MET A 178 11.06 12.69 9.85
CA MET A 178 10.51 11.35 9.57
C MET A 178 11.39 10.49 8.65
N LYS A 179 12.60 10.96 8.35
CA LYS A 179 13.58 10.21 7.54
C LYS A 179 13.96 8.87 8.19
N ILE A 180 14.29 7.92 7.33
CA ILE A 180 14.81 6.59 7.68
C ILE A 180 16.31 6.64 7.38
N ASN A 181 17.16 6.45 8.39
CA ASN A 181 18.62 6.45 8.26
C ASN A 181 19.14 5.17 7.62
#